data_AF-A0A3P7Q8D8-F1
#
_entry.id   AF-A0A3P7Q8D8-F1
#
_cell.length_a   1.000
_cell.length_b   1.000
_cell.length_c   1.000
_cell.angle_alpha   90.00
_cell.angle_beta   90.00
_cell.angle_gamma   90.00
#
_symmetry.space_group_name_H-M   'P 1'
#
loop_
_entity.id
_entity.type
_entity.pdbx_description
1 polymer ?
#
loop_
_entity_poly.entity_id
_entity_poly.type
_entity_poly.pdbx_seq_one_letter_code
_entity_poly.pdbx_strand_id
1 'polypeptide(L)'
;MRCVVGAAPPSVGLLGSVSVIYLVKISNLLSGQAHVVRKYPNSKDARQKYDECFKRQRLRAFAKAIASEEKPSPLENFDPSSICIEPSYAGPHLEQKDDGTYAVTQKFMTELLETFKAQKKLHRRYAVVMVKQFYDILRKLPTMVEIDVPDGAKFTVCGDVHGQFYDLVNIFELNGLPSTENPYLFNGDFVDRGSFSVECIFTLIGFKLLYPNHFFMSRGKEPVNFL
;
A
#
# COMPACT_ATOMS: atom_id res chain seq x y z
N MET A 1 13.63 -14.71 -21.41
CA MET A 1 12.69 -15.46 -20.51
C MET A 1 11.39 -14.67 -20.36
N ARG A 2 10.20 -15.27 -20.42
CA ARG A 2 8.91 -14.59 -20.22
C ARG A 2 8.43 -14.76 -18.78
N CYS A 3 8.24 -13.66 -18.05
CA CYS A 3 7.68 -13.67 -16.70
C CYS A 3 6.26 -13.08 -16.75
N VAL A 4 5.27 -13.83 -16.25
CA VAL A 4 3.87 -13.43 -16.27
C VAL A 4 3.46 -12.98 -14.87
N VAL A 5 3.06 -11.72 -14.72
CA VAL A 5 2.65 -11.14 -13.43
C VAL A 5 1.18 -10.77 -13.49
N GLY A 6 0.35 -11.38 -12.64
CA GLY A 6 -1.06 -11.01 -12.51
C GLY A 6 -1.23 -9.65 -11.79
N ALA A 7 -1.78 -8.65 -12.47
CA ALA A 7 -2.53 -7.54 -11.89
C ALA A 7 -4.03 -7.90 -11.79
N ALA A 8 -4.88 -7.11 -11.12
CA ALA A 8 -6.31 -7.46 -11.00
C ALA A 8 -7.16 -6.88 -12.15
N PRO A 9 -8.32 -7.48 -12.51
CA PRO A 9 -9.32 -6.82 -13.35
C PRO A 9 -10.05 -5.74 -12.55
N PRO A 10 -10.57 -4.68 -13.20
CA PRO A 10 -11.33 -3.63 -12.52
C PRO A 10 -12.69 -4.09 -11.95
N SER A 11 -13.07 -5.37 -12.06
CA SER A 11 -14.45 -5.82 -11.81
C SER A 11 -14.63 -7.11 -10.99
N VAL A 12 -13.63 -7.56 -10.21
CA VAL A 12 -13.80 -8.79 -9.40
C VAL A 12 -13.96 -8.45 -7.92
N GLY A 13 -15.20 -8.62 -7.45
CA GLY A 13 -15.58 -8.51 -6.04
C GLY A 13 -14.66 -9.30 -5.12
N LEU A 14 -14.18 -8.61 -4.08
CA LEU A 14 -13.38 -9.16 -3.00
C LEU A 14 -14.12 -10.31 -2.30
N LEU A 15 -13.68 -11.56 -2.48
CA LEU A 15 -13.86 -12.64 -1.51
C LEU A 15 -12.94 -13.82 -1.84
N GLY A 16 -12.04 -14.13 -0.91
CA GLY A 16 -11.09 -15.25 -0.98
C GLY A 16 -9.66 -14.74 -1.10
N SER A 17 -8.77 -14.91 -0.13
CA SER A 17 -8.67 -15.92 0.91
C SER A 17 -7.72 -15.37 1.98
N VAL A 18 -7.99 -15.54 3.28
CA VAL A 18 -6.99 -15.35 4.36
C VAL A 18 -6.94 -16.64 5.19
N SER A 19 -5.71 -17.07 5.49
CA SER A 19 -5.35 -18.36 6.10
C SER A 19 -6.03 -18.62 7.46
N VAL A 20 -6.83 -19.69 7.51
CA VAL A 20 -7.03 -20.76 8.53
C VAL A 20 -7.10 -20.43 10.05
N ILE A 21 -6.84 -19.22 10.58
CA ILE A 21 -7.00 -18.95 12.03
C ILE A 21 -8.09 -17.92 12.38
N TYR A 22 -8.65 -17.16 11.43
CA TYR A 22 -9.70 -16.16 11.74
C TYR A 22 -10.90 -16.17 10.77
N LEU A 23 -11.38 -17.35 10.37
CA LEU A 23 -12.68 -17.49 9.68
C LEU A 23 -13.88 -17.59 10.64
N VAL A 24 -13.78 -16.99 11.84
CA VAL A 24 -14.98 -16.73 12.63
C VAL A 24 -15.67 -15.53 11.99
N LYS A 25 -16.80 -15.76 11.30
CA LYS A 25 -17.68 -14.67 10.84
C LYS A 25 -17.82 -13.66 11.99
N ILE A 26 -17.61 -12.36 11.73
CA ILE A 26 -17.67 -11.32 12.77
C ILE A 26 -19.01 -11.36 13.55
N SER A 27 -20.10 -11.83 12.92
CA SER A 27 -21.37 -12.13 13.59
C SER A 27 -21.28 -13.22 14.68
N ASN A 28 -20.47 -14.25 14.45
CA ASN A 28 -20.21 -15.34 15.38
C ASN A 28 -19.26 -14.88 16.50
N LEU A 29 -18.32 -13.98 16.20
CA LEU A 29 -17.44 -13.39 17.20
C LEU A 29 -18.21 -12.47 18.16
N LEU A 30 -19.14 -11.67 17.63
CA LEU A 30 -20.01 -10.81 18.44
C LEU A 30 -20.94 -11.58 19.36
N SER A 31 -21.55 -12.64 18.87
CA SER A 31 -22.38 -13.51 19.72
C SER A 31 -21.55 -14.20 20.80
N GLY A 32 -20.32 -14.62 20.48
CA GLY A 32 -19.35 -15.12 21.47
C GLY A 32 -18.99 -14.08 22.53
N GLN A 33 -18.61 -12.86 22.14
CA GLN A 33 -18.28 -11.78 23.07
C GLN A 33 -19.49 -11.30 23.89
N ALA A 34 -20.69 -11.29 23.30
CA ALA A 34 -21.93 -11.00 24.02
C ALA A 34 -22.19 -12.04 25.13
N HIS A 35 -21.91 -13.32 24.87
CA HIS A 35 -22.01 -14.37 25.88
C HIS A 35 -20.99 -14.18 27.01
N VAL A 36 -19.75 -13.78 26.67
CA VAL A 36 -18.69 -13.50 27.66
C VAL A 36 -19.04 -12.28 28.53
N VAL A 37 -19.54 -11.20 27.94
CA VAL A 37 -20.01 -10.01 28.69
C VAL A 37 -21.21 -10.36 29.57
N ARG A 38 -22.11 -11.23 29.11
CA ARG A 38 -23.25 -11.72 29.91
C ARG A 38 -22.80 -12.57 31.10
N LYS A 39 -21.76 -13.40 30.94
CA LYS A 39 -21.23 -14.27 32.00
C LYS A 39 -20.31 -13.52 32.98
N TYR A 40 -19.61 -12.49 32.51
CA TYR A 40 -18.67 -11.69 33.31
C TYR A 40 -18.93 -10.18 33.13
N PRO A 41 -20.05 -9.66 33.67
CA PRO A 41 -20.49 -8.29 33.40
C PRO A 41 -19.56 -7.21 33.95
N ASN A 42 -18.75 -7.53 34.96
CA ASN A 42 -17.82 -6.59 35.59
C ASN A 42 -16.41 -6.58 34.96
N SER A 43 -16.15 -7.45 33.98
CA SER A 43 -14.87 -7.47 33.28
C SER A 43 -14.78 -6.31 32.29
N LYS A 44 -13.83 -5.39 32.53
CA LYS A 44 -13.54 -4.28 31.61
C LYS A 44 -13.01 -4.77 30.25
N ASP A 45 -12.18 -5.80 30.25
CA ASP A 45 -11.61 -6.42 29.04
C ASP A 45 -12.71 -7.02 28.14
N ALA A 46 -13.68 -7.71 28.73
CA ALA A 46 -14.80 -8.29 27.98
C ALA A 46 -15.67 -7.21 27.31
N ARG A 47 -15.93 -6.11 28.01
CA ARG A 47 -16.70 -4.97 27.45
C ARG A 47 -15.93 -4.28 26.32
N GLN A 48 -14.63 -4.04 26.50
CA GLN A 48 -13.79 -3.43 25.46
C GLN A 48 -13.77 -4.28 24.17
N LYS A 49 -13.57 -5.59 24.30
CA LYS A 49 -13.57 -6.52 23.16
C LYS A 49 -14.93 -6.59 22.47
N TYR A 50 -16.02 -6.54 23.23
CA TYR A 50 -17.37 -6.46 22.67
C TYR A 50 -17.59 -5.15 21.90
N ASP A 51 -17.21 -4.01 22.47
CA ASP A 51 -17.35 -2.69 21.85
C ASP A 51 -16.53 -2.57 20.57
N GLU A 52 -15.30 -3.10 20.55
CA GLU A 52 -14.48 -3.18 19.33
C GLU A 52 -15.13 -4.02 18.24
N CYS A 53 -15.62 -5.21 18.60
CA CYS A 53 -16.34 -6.07 17.65
C CYS A 53 -17.61 -5.39 17.13
N PHE A 54 -18.33 -4.67 18.00
CA PHE A 54 -19.57 -3.98 17.66
C PHE A 54 -19.31 -2.80 16.73
N LYS A 55 -18.28 -1.99 17.02
CA LYS A 55 -17.82 -0.91 16.13
C LYS A 55 -17.44 -1.44 14.76
N ARG A 56 -16.67 -2.53 14.68
CA ARG A 56 -16.28 -3.17 13.41
C ARG A 56 -17.48 -3.68 12.62
N GLN A 57 -18.47 -4.29 13.28
CA GLN A 57 -19.69 -4.73 12.60
C GLN A 57 -20.51 -3.55 12.09
N ARG A 58 -20.64 -2.46 12.86
CA ARG A 58 -21.30 -1.24 12.40
C ARG A 58 -20.58 -0.61 11.21
N LEU A 59 -19.25 -0.52 11.25
CA LEU A 59 -18.44 -0.02 10.13
C LEU A 59 -18.64 -0.89 8.87
N ARG A 60 -18.63 -2.22 9.02
CA ARG A 60 -18.85 -3.15 7.89
C ARG A 60 -20.28 -3.07 7.35
N ALA A 61 -21.28 -2.98 8.22
CA ALA A 61 -22.68 -2.83 7.83
C ALA A 61 -22.90 -1.47 7.13
N PHE A 62 -22.28 -0.41 7.64
CA PHE A 62 -22.26 0.90 7.01
C PHE A 62 -21.60 0.82 5.64
N ALA A 63 -20.36 0.32 5.55
CA ALA A 63 -19.63 0.12 4.30
C ALA A 63 -20.46 -0.68 3.27
N LYS A 64 -21.12 -1.76 3.70
CA LYS A 64 -22.01 -2.57 2.86
C LYS A 64 -23.27 -1.80 2.42
N ALA A 65 -23.85 -0.99 3.30
CA ALA A 65 -25.03 -0.18 3.00
C ALA A 65 -24.71 1.00 2.06
N ILE A 66 -23.47 1.51 2.09
CA ILE A 66 -23.02 2.60 1.22
C ILE A 66 -22.29 2.11 -0.04
N ALA A 67 -22.14 0.79 -0.23
CA ALA A 67 -21.57 0.17 -1.41
C ALA A 67 -22.59 0.24 -2.56
N SER A 68 -22.77 1.44 -3.11
CA SER A 68 -23.41 1.66 -4.41
C SER A 68 -22.38 1.45 -5.53
N GLU A 69 -22.84 1.02 -6.71
CA GLU A 69 -21.99 0.43 -7.74
C GLU A 69 -20.95 1.37 -8.38
N GLU A 70 -21.07 2.69 -8.30
CA GLU A 70 -20.02 3.60 -8.79
C GLU A 70 -19.95 4.84 -7.90
N LYS A 71 -18.98 4.87 -6.97
CA LYS A 71 -18.57 6.14 -6.36
C LYS A 71 -17.26 6.58 -7.01
N PRO A 72 -17.15 7.85 -7.46
CA PRO A 72 -15.88 8.38 -7.90
C PRO A 72 -14.88 8.23 -6.75
N SER A 73 -13.66 7.82 -7.09
CA SER A 73 -12.65 7.57 -6.06
C SER A 73 -12.38 8.88 -5.31
N PRO A 74 -12.21 8.88 -3.98
CA PRO A 74 -11.89 10.11 -3.22
C PRO A 74 -10.68 10.89 -3.76
N LEU A 75 -9.82 10.22 -4.52
CA LEU A 75 -8.64 10.77 -5.19
C LEU A 75 -8.94 11.51 -6.51
N GLU A 76 -10.10 11.28 -7.15
CA GLU A 76 -10.46 11.90 -8.44
C GLU A 76 -10.78 13.39 -8.29
N ASN A 77 -11.35 13.80 -7.14
CA ASN A 77 -11.73 15.19 -6.87
C ASN A 77 -10.74 15.92 -5.95
N PHE A 78 -9.62 15.29 -5.59
CA PHE A 78 -8.68 15.86 -4.66
C PHE A 78 -7.65 16.74 -5.37
N ASP A 79 -7.61 18.02 -5.03
CA ASP A 79 -6.56 18.95 -5.49
C ASP A 79 -5.41 19.02 -4.47
N PRO A 80 -4.20 18.52 -4.81
CA PRO A 80 -3.02 18.61 -3.95
C PRO A 80 -2.56 20.02 -3.63
N SER A 81 -2.94 21.02 -4.44
CA SER A 81 -2.55 22.42 -4.23
C SER A 81 -3.12 23.00 -2.93
N SER A 82 -4.28 22.47 -2.49
CA SER A 82 -4.97 22.86 -1.27
C SER A 82 -4.19 22.55 0.02
N ILE A 83 -3.20 21.66 -0.05
CA ILE A 83 -2.36 21.32 1.09
C ILE A 83 -1.16 22.27 1.13
N CYS A 84 -1.16 23.19 2.11
CA CYS A 84 0.00 24.01 2.43
C CYS A 84 1.13 23.17 3.02
N ILE A 85 2.35 23.43 2.56
CA ILE A 85 3.59 22.90 3.14
C ILE A 85 4.08 23.93 4.16
N GLU A 86 4.33 23.49 5.39
CA GLU A 86 4.88 24.38 6.41
C GLU A 86 6.35 24.72 6.09
N PRO A 87 6.80 25.97 6.30
CA PRO A 87 8.20 26.36 6.08
C PRO A 87 9.21 25.58 6.93
N SER A 88 8.75 24.95 8.01
CA SER A 88 9.55 24.09 8.90
C SER A 88 9.84 22.70 8.31
N TYR A 89 9.21 22.32 7.19
CA TYR A 89 9.38 21.00 6.60
C TYR A 89 10.73 20.88 5.88
N ALA A 90 11.67 20.16 6.49
CA ALA A 90 13.00 19.90 5.95
C ALA A 90 13.14 18.50 5.29
N GLY A 91 12.04 17.94 4.78
CA GLY A 91 12.05 16.63 4.12
C GLY A 91 12.16 16.72 2.59
N PRO A 92 12.03 15.59 1.87
CA PRO A 92 12.16 15.55 0.42
C PRO A 92 11.00 16.28 -0.27
N HIS A 93 11.31 17.01 -1.33
CA HIS A 93 10.34 17.77 -2.12
C HIS A 93 10.22 17.19 -3.53
N LEU A 94 9.00 16.90 -3.98
CA LEU A 94 8.78 16.50 -5.38
C LEU A 94 9.06 17.68 -6.31
N GLU A 95 9.77 17.41 -7.40
CA GLU A 95 10.02 18.39 -8.46
C GLU A 95 8.73 18.64 -9.23
N GLN A 96 8.43 19.92 -9.49
CA GLN A 96 7.32 20.31 -10.33
C GLN A 96 7.83 20.54 -11.75
N LYS A 97 7.24 19.85 -12.72
CA LYS A 97 7.50 20.04 -14.14
C LYS A 97 6.83 21.32 -14.65
N ASP A 98 7.26 21.76 -15.83
CA ASP A 98 6.74 22.97 -16.50
C ASP A 98 5.23 22.91 -16.78
N ASP A 99 4.66 21.70 -16.87
CA ASP A 99 3.23 21.45 -17.04
C ASP A 99 2.42 21.53 -15.73
N GLY A 100 3.08 21.87 -14.62
CA GLY A 100 2.51 21.93 -13.28
C GLY A 100 2.35 20.57 -12.59
N THR A 101 2.72 19.47 -13.25
CA THR A 101 2.68 18.12 -12.66
C THR A 101 3.90 17.84 -11.78
N TYR A 102 3.73 16.97 -10.79
CA TYR A 102 4.85 16.53 -9.97
C TYR A 102 5.55 15.33 -10.60
N ALA A 103 6.87 15.27 -10.49
CA ALA A 103 7.66 14.13 -10.94
C ALA A 103 8.51 13.57 -9.80
N VAL A 104 8.51 12.25 -9.70
CA VAL A 104 9.44 11.53 -8.83
C VAL A 104 10.77 11.43 -9.56
N THR A 105 11.85 11.91 -8.93
CA THR A 105 13.22 11.83 -9.45
C THR A 105 14.08 10.89 -8.62
N GLN A 106 15.21 10.44 -9.17
CA GLN A 106 16.18 9.62 -8.43
C GLN A 106 16.66 10.33 -7.16
N LYS A 107 16.93 11.63 -7.26
CA LYS A 107 17.34 12.46 -6.12
C LYS A 107 16.28 12.43 -5.01
N PHE A 108 15.01 12.66 -5.36
CA PHE A 108 13.90 12.57 -4.41
C PHE A 108 13.83 11.19 -3.74
N MET A 109 14.02 10.11 -4.49
CA MET A 109 13.99 8.76 -3.93
C MET A 109 15.12 8.51 -2.92
N THR A 110 16.33 8.99 -3.21
CA THR A 110 17.46 8.89 -2.27
C THR A 110 17.19 9.68 -1.00
N GLU A 111 16.73 10.93 -1.11
CA GLU A 111 16.36 11.76 0.04
C GLU A 111 15.19 11.16 0.85
N LEU A 112 14.23 10.54 0.17
CA LEU A 112 13.11 9.84 0.79
C LEU A 112 13.58 8.64 1.61
N LEU A 113 14.49 7.83 1.07
CA LEU A 113 15.08 6.70 1.79
C LEU A 113 15.83 7.16 3.03
N GLU A 114 16.64 8.21 2.92
CA GLU A 114 17.36 8.80 4.07
C GLU A 114 16.41 9.36 5.13
N THR A 115 15.34 10.03 4.69
CA THR A 115 14.31 10.58 5.58
C THR A 115 13.61 9.49 6.37
N PHE A 116 13.23 8.39 5.71
CA PHE A 116 12.60 7.24 6.37
C PHE A 116 13.59 6.47 7.26
N LYS A 117 14.86 6.33 6.85
CA LYS A 117 15.93 5.78 7.71
C LYS A 117 16.07 6.57 9.01
N ALA A 118 15.98 7.89 8.93
CA ALA A 118 16.00 8.81 10.07
C ALA A 118 14.67 8.88 10.84
N GLN A 119 13.70 8.02 10.54
CA GLN A 119 12.36 7.97 11.15
C GLN A 119 11.57 9.28 11.04
N LYS A 120 11.86 10.07 9.99
CA LYS A 120 11.09 11.27 9.63
C LYS A 120 9.97 10.88 8.67
N LYS A 121 8.98 11.78 8.52
CA LYS A 121 7.77 11.52 7.74
C LYS A 121 7.78 12.29 6.41
N LEU A 122 7.20 11.68 5.38
CA LEU A 122 6.88 12.37 4.13
C LEU A 122 5.73 13.34 4.35
N HIS A 123 5.81 14.54 3.77
CA HIS A 123 4.73 15.51 3.85
C HIS A 123 3.47 14.99 3.14
N ARG A 124 2.31 15.20 3.76
CA ARG A 124 1.00 14.69 3.29
C ARG A 124 0.66 15.12 1.85
N ARG A 125 1.10 16.31 1.41
CA ARG A 125 0.92 16.79 0.03
C ARG A 125 1.54 15.82 -0.97
N TYR A 126 2.81 15.46 -0.76
CA TYR A 126 3.56 14.58 -1.65
C TYR A 126 3.05 13.15 -1.58
N ALA A 127 2.67 12.68 -0.39
CA ALA A 127 2.04 11.39 -0.21
C ALA A 127 0.77 11.24 -1.08
N VAL A 128 -0.14 12.23 -1.04
CA VAL A 128 -1.38 12.18 -1.83
C VAL A 128 -1.11 12.27 -3.34
N VAL A 129 -0.17 13.12 -3.74
CA VAL A 129 0.27 13.23 -5.15
C VAL A 129 0.78 11.88 -5.67
N MET A 130 1.68 11.23 -4.93
CA MET A 130 2.24 9.93 -5.31
C MET A 130 1.16 8.86 -5.41
N VAL A 131 0.26 8.79 -4.43
CA VAL A 131 -0.85 7.82 -4.42
C VAL A 131 -1.78 8.05 -5.62
N LYS A 132 -2.10 9.30 -5.94
CA LYS A 132 -2.93 9.64 -7.11
C LYS A 132 -2.25 9.20 -8.41
N GLN A 133 -0.99 9.54 -8.60
CA GLN A 133 -0.25 9.15 -9.81
C GLN A 133 -0.12 7.63 -9.94
N PHE A 134 0.10 6.95 -8.82
CA PHE A 134 0.18 5.50 -8.79
C PHE A 134 -1.17 4.86 -9.15
N TYR A 135 -2.27 5.40 -8.63
CA TYR A 135 -3.62 4.98 -9.00
C TYR A 135 -3.89 5.15 -10.51
N ASP A 136 -3.46 6.28 -11.08
CA ASP A 136 -3.60 6.58 -12.51
C ASP A 136 -2.78 5.60 -13.39
N ILE A 137 -1.64 5.12 -12.91
CA ILE A 137 -0.85 4.06 -13.57
C ILE A 137 -1.56 2.71 -13.45
N LEU A 138 -1.97 2.32 -12.24
CA LEU A 138 -2.58 1.01 -11.99
C LEU A 138 -3.85 0.79 -12.80
N ARG A 139 -4.69 1.82 -12.97
CA ARG A 139 -5.92 1.74 -13.78
C ARG A 139 -5.67 1.44 -15.25
N LYS A 140 -4.51 1.84 -15.78
CA LYS A 140 -4.14 1.63 -17.19
C LYS A 140 -3.47 0.28 -17.42
N LEU A 141 -2.96 -0.36 -16.37
CA LEU A 141 -2.26 -1.63 -16.48
C LEU A 141 -3.24 -2.79 -16.66
N PRO A 142 -2.93 -3.76 -17.53
CA PRO A 142 -3.72 -4.96 -17.67
C PRO A 142 -3.63 -5.83 -16.41
N THR A 143 -4.64 -6.68 -16.22
CA THR A 143 -4.66 -7.77 -15.23
C THR A 143 -3.51 -8.76 -15.39
N MET A 144 -2.82 -8.78 -16.52
CA MET A 144 -1.67 -9.64 -16.71
C MET A 144 -0.61 -8.83 -17.41
N VAL A 145 0.48 -8.58 -16.69
CA VAL A 145 1.66 -7.89 -17.20
C VAL A 145 2.65 -8.95 -17.62
N GLU A 146 2.92 -9.01 -18.92
CA GLU A 146 3.99 -9.82 -19.47
C GLU A 146 5.29 -9.01 -19.42
N ILE A 147 6.34 -9.60 -18.85
CA ILE A 147 7.66 -8.99 -18.74
C ILE A 147 8.62 -9.81 -19.58
N ASP A 148 9.11 -9.20 -20.66
CA ASP A 148 10.17 -9.77 -21.48
C ASP A 148 11.53 -9.40 -20.86
N VAL A 149 12.24 -10.42 -20.37
CA VAL A 149 13.61 -10.25 -19.86
C VAL A 149 14.57 -10.72 -20.95
N PRO A 150 15.42 -9.82 -21.50
CA PRO A 150 16.44 -10.18 -22.49
C PRO A 150 17.40 -11.24 -21.95
N ASP A 151 17.94 -12.06 -22.84
CA ASP A 151 18.91 -13.09 -22.44
C ASP A 151 20.20 -12.45 -21.93
N GLY A 152 20.64 -12.87 -20.74
CA GLY A 152 21.78 -12.29 -20.03
C GLY A 152 21.45 -11.04 -19.19
N ALA A 153 20.23 -10.50 -19.26
CA ALA A 153 19.80 -9.41 -18.39
C ALA A 153 19.48 -9.91 -16.97
N LYS A 154 19.80 -9.08 -15.97
CA LYS A 154 19.48 -9.35 -14.56
C LYS A 154 18.02 -8.97 -14.29
N PHE A 155 17.31 -9.81 -13.55
CA PHE A 155 15.96 -9.51 -13.06
C PHE A 155 15.83 -9.98 -11.61
N THR A 156 15.50 -9.08 -10.69
CA THR A 156 15.43 -9.40 -9.27
C THR A 156 13.98 -9.61 -8.84
N VAL A 157 13.68 -10.74 -8.22
CA VAL A 157 12.37 -11.02 -7.63
C VAL A 157 12.50 -11.00 -6.10
N CYS A 158 11.70 -10.17 -5.46
CA CYS A 158 11.59 -10.04 -4.02
C CYS A 158 10.24 -10.61 -3.55
N GLY A 159 10.27 -11.36 -2.45
CA GLY A 159 9.06 -11.83 -1.75
C GLY A 159 8.49 -10.77 -0.82
N ASP A 160 7.74 -11.23 0.18
CA ASP A 160 7.05 -10.36 1.14
C ASP A 160 8.02 -9.48 1.94
N VAL A 161 7.60 -8.22 2.19
CA VAL A 161 8.37 -7.26 3.00
C VAL A 161 7.79 -7.13 4.41
N HIS A 162 6.48 -7.35 4.61
CA HIS A 162 5.79 -7.29 5.92
C HIS A 162 6.12 -6.04 6.75
N GLY A 163 6.23 -4.87 6.09
CA GLY A 163 6.51 -3.60 6.78
C GLY A 163 7.90 -3.49 7.42
N GLN A 164 8.87 -4.29 6.97
CA GLN A 164 10.27 -4.24 7.42
C GLN A 164 11.11 -3.30 6.54
N PHE A 165 11.00 -1.99 6.80
CA PHE A 165 11.65 -0.97 5.96
C PHE A 165 13.18 -1.09 5.91
N TYR A 166 13.83 -1.37 7.04
CA TYR A 166 15.29 -1.51 7.08
C TYR A 166 15.79 -2.71 6.26
N ASP A 167 15.03 -3.79 6.20
CA ASP A 167 15.35 -4.94 5.36
C ASP A 167 15.17 -4.63 3.88
N LEU A 168 14.13 -3.86 3.52
CA LEU A 168 13.94 -3.34 2.16
C LEU A 168 15.12 -2.50 1.70
N VAL A 169 15.61 -1.60 2.57
CA VAL A 169 16.83 -0.83 2.28
C VAL A 169 18.02 -1.76 2.10
N ASN A 170 18.22 -2.72 3.00
CA ASN A 170 19.34 -3.64 2.94
C ASN A 170 19.36 -4.45 1.62
N ILE A 171 18.19 -4.84 1.11
CA ILE A 171 18.05 -5.45 -0.22
C ILE A 171 18.61 -4.52 -1.31
N PHE A 172 18.30 -3.23 -1.26
CA PHE A 172 18.81 -2.26 -2.23
C PHE A 172 20.30 -1.96 -2.06
N GLU A 173 20.84 -2.00 -0.85
CA GLU A 173 22.27 -1.83 -0.59
C GLU A 173 23.08 -3.02 -1.12
N LEU A 174 22.57 -4.24 -0.95
CA LEU A 174 23.24 -5.47 -1.40
C LEU A 174 23.12 -5.73 -2.89
N ASN A 175 21.93 -5.50 -3.46
CA ASN A 175 21.61 -5.87 -4.84
C ASN A 175 21.57 -4.67 -5.81
N GLY A 176 21.78 -3.45 -5.30
CA GLY A 176 21.70 -2.19 -6.02
C GLY A 176 20.29 -1.62 -6.05
N LEU A 177 20.18 -0.29 -6.17
CA LEU A 177 18.89 0.38 -6.31
C LEU A 177 18.17 -0.05 -7.60
N PRO A 178 16.82 0.02 -7.63
CA PRO A 178 16.07 -0.18 -8.86
C PRO A 178 16.49 0.81 -9.94
N SER A 179 16.67 0.32 -11.16
CA SER A 179 17.00 1.11 -12.33
C SER A 179 16.51 0.42 -13.60
N THR A 180 16.73 1.05 -14.76
CA THR A 180 16.46 0.41 -16.06
C THR A 180 17.32 -0.84 -16.30
N GLU A 181 18.52 -0.88 -15.73
CA GLU A 181 19.46 -2.01 -15.85
C GLU A 181 19.31 -3.03 -14.71
N ASN A 182 18.64 -2.64 -13.62
CA ASN A 182 18.39 -3.49 -12.45
C ASN A 182 16.88 -3.52 -12.13
N PRO A 183 16.07 -4.23 -12.95
CA PRO A 183 14.64 -4.33 -12.74
C PRO A 183 14.30 -5.20 -11.53
N TYR A 184 13.19 -4.84 -10.86
CA TYR A 184 12.69 -5.51 -9.67
C TYR A 184 11.22 -5.91 -9.84
N LEU A 185 10.87 -7.08 -9.30
CA LEU A 185 9.50 -7.51 -9.05
C LEU A 185 9.31 -7.78 -7.56
N PHE A 186 8.41 -7.03 -6.93
CA PHE A 186 7.99 -7.26 -5.55
C PHE A 186 6.66 -8.02 -5.53
N ASN A 187 6.67 -9.26 -5.03
CA ASN A 187 5.56 -10.19 -5.15
C ASN A 187 4.64 -10.22 -3.91
N GLY A 188 3.91 -9.13 -3.64
CA GLY A 188 2.87 -9.09 -2.62
C GLY A 188 3.32 -8.90 -1.16
N ASP A 189 2.34 -8.77 -0.24
CA ASP A 189 2.47 -8.60 1.21
C ASP A 189 3.47 -7.52 1.66
N PHE A 190 3.25 -6.31 1.16
CA PHE A 190 4.06 -5.14 1.52
C PHE A 190 3.68 -4.53 2.88
N VAL A 191 2.42 -4.73 3.29
CA VAL A 191 1.74 -3.95 4.34
C VAL A 191 0.99 -4.91 5.26
N ASP A 192 1.69 -5.55 6.17
CA ASP A 192 1.10 -6.14 7.37
C ASP A 192 2.18 -6.42 8.43
N ARG A 193 1.78 -6.50 9.70
CA ARG A 193 2.59 -6.85 10.89
C ARG A 193 3.73 -5.87 11.29
N GLY A 194 4.43 -5.26 10.34
CA GLY A 194 5.55 -4.35 10.61
C GLY A 194 5.13 -2.92 10.92
N SER A 195 5.82 -2.29 11.87
CA SER A 195 5.56 -0.89 12.27
C SER A 195 5.99 0.16 11.24
N PHE A 196 6.73 -0.23 10.19
CA PHE A 196 7.25 0.66 9.14
C PHE A 196 6.59 0.42 7.76
N SER A 197 5.34 0.00 7.80
CA SER A 197 4.52 -0.34 6.63
C SER A 197 4.32 0.85 5.69
N VAL A 198 4.22 2.07 6.24
CA VAL A 198 4.00 3.31 5.48
C VAL A 198 5.25 3.68 4.67
N GLU A 199 6.42 3.57 5.28
CA GLU A 199 7.71 3.84 4.68
C GLU A 199 7.96 2.85 3.52
N CYS A 200 7.68 1.56 3.74
CA CYS A 200 7.79 0.53 2.71
C CYS A 200 6.93 0.87 1.49
N ILE A 201 5.63 1.10 1.68
CA ILE A 201 4.73 1.31 0.54
C ILE A 201 5.06 2.59 -0.24
N PHE A 202 5.43 3.69 0.43
CA PHE A 202 5.79 4.93 -0.26
C PHE A 202 7.11 4.78 -1.03
N THR A 203 8.07 4.02 -0.52
CA THR A 203 9.30 3.70 -1.26
C THR A 203 8.99 2.86 -2.51
N LEU A 204 8.16 1.82 -2.40
CA LEU A 204 7.77 0.98 -3.55
C LEU A 204 6.98 1.78 -4.61
N ILE A 205 6.02 2.60 -4.17
CA ILE A 205 5.26 3.50 -5.05
C ILE A 205 6.22 4.48 -5.76
N GLY A 206 7.16 5.07 -5.04
CA GLY A 206 8.13 5.99 -5.60
C GLY A 206 8.97 5.35 -6.71
N PHE A 207 9.50 4.15 -6.49
CA PHE A 207 10.23 3.43 -7.55
C PHE A 207 9.34 3.00 -8.71
N LYS A 208 8.06 2.67 -8.47
CA LYS A 208 7.11 2.41 -9.56
C LYS A 208 6.84 3.65 -10.40
N LEU A 209 6.72 4.82 -9.78
CA LEU A 209 6.53 6.09 -10.48
C LEU A 209 7.79 6.50 -11.27
N LEU A 210 8.97 6.23 -10.71
CA LEU A 210 10.25 6.55 -11.33
C LEU A 210 10.60 5.60 -12.49
N TYR A 211 10.33 4.30 -12.34
CA TYR A 211 10.65 3.25 -13.31
C TYR A 211 9.42 2.39 -13.64
N PRO A 212 8.39 2.94 -14.31
CA PRO A 212 7.12 2.26 -14.52
C PRO A 212 7.24 0.95 -15.30
N ASN A 213 8.26 0.82 -16.16
CA ASN A 213 8.48 -0.35 -17.03
C ASN A 213 9.58 -1.31 -16.52
N HIS A 214 10.23 -1.00 -15.39
CA HIS A 214 11.34 -1.80 -14.84
C HIS A 214 11.15 -2.12 -13.36
N PHE A 215 10.19 -1.49 -12.70
CA PHE A 215 9.76 -1.81 -11.35
C PHE A 215 8.34 -2.36 -11.37
N PHE A 216 8.16 -3.57 -10.86
CA PHE A 216 6.92 -4.30 -10.90
C PHE A 216 6.46 -4.65 -9.50
N MET A 217 5.16 -4.55 -9.27
CA MET A 217 4.51 -4.88 -8.02
C MET A 217 3.34 -5.79 -8.34
N SER A 218 3.28 -6.97 -7.73
CA SER A 218 2.09 -7.83 -7.79
C SER A 218 1.26 -7.67 -6.51
N ARG A 219 -0.02 -8.02 -6.58
CA ARG A 219 -0.89 -7.98 -5.39
C ARG A 219 -0.66 -9.24 -4.57
N GLY A 220 -0.38 -9.06 -3.27
CA GLY A 220 -0.33 -10.14 -2.28
C GLY A 220 -1.71 -10.62 -1.86
N LYS A 221 -1.72 -11.58 -0.93
CA LYS A 221 -2.96 -12.17 -0.40
C LYS A 221 -3.68 -11.20 0.52
N GLU A 222 -2.95 -10.38 1.28
CA GLU A 222 -3.55 -9.43 2.22
C GLU A 222 -4.02 -8.16 1.47
N PRO A 223 -5.33 -7.87 1.44
CA PRO A 223 -5.85 -6.68 0.77
C PRO A 223 -5.61 -5.45 1.65
N VAL A 224 -4.69 -4.57 1.22
CA VAL A 224 -4.54 -3.25 1.83
C VAL A 224 -5.67 -2.36 1.31
N ASN A 225 -6.69 -2.12 2.14
CA ASN A 225 -7.71 -1.13 1.86
C ASN A 225 -7.13 0.26 2.16
N PHE A 226 -6.60 0.92 1.13
CA PHE A 226 -6.06 2.29 1.25
C PHE A 226 -7.13 3.40 1.24
N LEU A 227 -8.42 3.07 1.14
CA LEU A 227 -9.53 4.02 1.07
C LEU A 227 -10.78 3.45 1.74
#